data_AF-A0A8D5U5B1-F1
#
_entry.id   AF-A0A8D5U5B1-F1
#
_cell.length_a   1.000
_cell.length_b   1.000
_cell.length_c   1.000
_cell.angle_alpha   90.00
_cell.angle_beta   90.00
_cell.angle_gamma   90.00
#
_symmetry.space_group_name_H-M   'P 1'
#
loop_
_entity.id
_entity.type
_entity.pdbx_description
1 polymer ?
#
loop_
_entity_poly.entity_id
_entity_poly.type
_entity_poly.pdbx_seq_one_letter_code
_entity_poly.pdbx_strand_id
1 'polypeptide(L)' 'MIIDPITLLRIMFATMGTVLIFFGGVHLAFHKLNLPGFEGKWAVNLSITLISVSLALYVMTFLVL' A
#
# COMPACT_ATOMS: atom_id res chain seq x y z
N MET A 1 16.40 15.85 15.12
CA MET A 1 15.02 16.36 14.98
C MET A 1 14.10 15.19 15.26
N ILE A 2 13.48 15.16 16.45
CA ILE A 2 12.54 14.10 16.82
C ILE A 2 11.25 14.43 16.07
N ILE A 3 10.90 13.61 15.08
CA ILE A 3 9.63 13.76 14.36
C ILE A 3 8.52 13.50 15.38
N ASP A 4 7.56 14.42 15.47
CA ASP A 4 6.41 14.24 16.37
C ASP A 4 5.64 12.95 15.97
N PRO A 5 5.21 12.12 16.93
CA PRO A 5 4.52 10.86 16.66
C PRO A 5 3.27 11.00 15.77
N ILE A 6 2.57 12.14 15.85
CA ILE A 6 1.38 12.42 15.03
C ILE A 6 1.79 12.68 13.58
N THR A 7 2.84 13.45 13.35
CA THR A 7 3.42 13.68 12.02
C THR A 7 3.93 12.38 11.41
N LEU A 8 4.56 11.52 12.22
CA LEU A 8 4.99 10.18 11.77
C LEU A 8 3.79 9.35 11.30
N LEU A 9 2.72 9.27 12.11
CA LEU A 9 1.47 8.59 11.74
C LEU A 9 0.86 9.13 10.45
N ARG A 10 0.82 10.47 10.28
CA ARG A 10 0.30 11.10 9.05
C ARG A 10 1.11 10.72 7.82
N ILE A 11 2.44 10.73 7.92
CA ILE A 11 3.32 10.31 6.83
C ILE A 11 3.05 8.83 6.48
N MET A 12 2.90 7.97 7.47
CA MET A 12 2.62 6.55 7.25
C MET A 12 1.28 6.33 6.53
N PHE A 13 0.20 6.95 7.00
CA PHE A 13 -1.10 6.87 6.34
C PHE A 13 -1.09 7.46 4.93
N ALA A 14 -0.43 8.60 4.72
CA ALA A 14 -0.28 9.21 3.40
C ALA A 14 0.49 8.30 2.44
N THR A 15 1.53 7.62 2.93
CA THR A 15 2.33 6.68 2.13
C THR A 15 1.50 5.45 1.74
N MET A 16 0.75 4.87 2.70
CA MET A 16 -0.18 3.76 2.42
C MET A 16 -1.24 4.15 1.38
N GLY A 17 -1.88 5.32 1.55
CA GLY A 17 -2.90 5.82 0.63
C GLY A 17 -2.35 6.06 -0.78
N THR A 18 -1.14 6.61 -0.88
CA THR A 18 -0.48 6.85 -2.18
C THR A 18 -0.19 5.53 -2.91
N VAL A 19 0.34 4.53 -2.20
CA VAL A 19 0.59 3.19 -2.76
C VAL A 19 -0.72 2.55 -3.23
N LEU A 20 -1.78 2.62 -2.42
CA LEU A 20 -3.11 2.12 -2.78
C LEU A 20 -3.68 2.78 -4.04
N ILE A 21 -3.63 4.10 -4.13
CA ILE A 21 -4.15 4.86 -5.28
C ILE A 21 -3.35 4.51 -6.53
N PHE A 22 -2.01 4.48 -6.45
CA PHE A 22 -1.16 4.16 -7.58
C PHE A 22 -1.45 2.74 -8.11
N PHE A 23 -1.47 1.75 -7.23
CA PHE A 23 -1.76 0.37 -7.62
C PHE A 23 -3.19 0.18 -8.12
N GLY A 24 -4.18 0.83 -7.49
CA GLY A 24 -5.57 0.82 -7.94
C GLY A 24 -5.73 1.44 -9.34
N GLY A 25 -5.00 2.53 -9.61
CA GLY A 25 -4.95 3.16 -10.93
C GLY A 25 -4.33 2.26 -12.00
N VAL A 26 -3.20 1.62 -11.69
CA VAL A 26 -2.59 0.61 -12.58
C VAL A 26 -3.55 -0.56 -12.81
N HIS A 27 -4.22 -1.03 -11.76
CA HIS A 27 -5.21 -2.11 -11.87
C HIS A 27 -6.36 -1.76 -12.81
N LEU A 28 -6.95 -0.58 -12.65
CA LEU A 28 -8.02 -0.08 -13.51
C LEU A 28 -7.54 0.07 -14.97
N ALA A 29 -6.33 0.60 -15.17
CA ALA A 29 -5.76 0.75 -16.51
C ALA A 29 -5.57 -0.60 -17.19
N PHE A 30 -4.98 -1.58 -16.51
CA PHE A 30 -4.70 -2.91 -17.06
C PHE A 30 -5.99 -3.71 -17.30
N HIS A 31 -6.95 -3.62 -16.39
CA HIS A 31 -8.28 -4.23 -16.58
C HIS A 31 -9.01 -3.61 -17.78
N LYS A 32 -9.02 -2.27 -17.90
CA LYS A 32 -9.67 -1.58 -19.02
C LYS A 32 -9.00 -1.87 -20.37
N LEU A 33 -7.69 -2.08 -20.37
CA LEU A 33 -6.90 -2.37 -21.57
C LEU A 33 -6.85 -3.88 -21.90
N ASN A 34 -7.48 -4.74 -21.10
CA ASN A 34 -7.51 -6.19 -21.29
C ASN A 34 -6.10 -6.80 -21.50
N LEU A 35 -5.11 -6.27 -20.77
CA LEU A 35 -3.72 -6.68 -20.95
C LEU A 35 -3.52 -8.11 -20.42
N PRO A 36 -2.91 -9.02 -21.23
CA PRO A 36 -2.66 -10.39 -20.80
C PRO A 36 -1.67 -10.44 -19.63
N GLY A 37 -1.94 -11.30 -18.64
CA GLY A 37 -1.13 -11.44 -17.42
C GLY A 37 -1.74 -10.80 -16.16
N PHE A 38 -2.88 -10.12 -16.29
CA PHE A 38 -3.63 -9.51 -15.20
C PHE A 38 -4.81 -10.37 -14.71
N GLU A 39 -4.75 -11.67 -14.96
CA GLU A 39 -5.72 -12.64 -14.48
C GLU A 39 -5.61 -12.81 -12.96
N GLY A 40 -6.69 -13.21 -12.28
CA GLY A 40 -6.98 -13.02 -10.84
C GLY A 40 -5.87 -13.28 -9.80
N LYS A 41 -4.78 -13.98 -10.15
CA LYS A 41 -3.54 -14.05 -9.36
C LYS A 41 -2.94 -12.67 -9.06
N TRP A 42 -3.08 -11.69 -9.97
CA TRP A 42 -2.53 -10.34 -9.77
C TRP A 42 -3.26 -9.56 -8.67
N ALA A 43 -4.59 -9.66 -8.64
CA ALA A 43 -5.41 -9.05 -7.59
C ALA A 43 -5.14 -9.69 -6.21
N VAL A 44 -4.92 -11.01 -6.18
CA VAL A 44 -4.54 -11.73 -4.95
C VAL A 44 -3.15 -11.29 -4.46
N ASN A 45 -2.15 -11.26 -5.35
CA ASN A 45 -0.80 -10.81 -5.00
C ASN A 45 -0.78 -9.35 -4.51
N LEU A 46 -1.58 -8.48 -5.14
CA LEU A 46 -1.73 -7.10 -4.72
C LEU A 46 -2.32 -7.00 -3.31
N SER A 47 -3.39 -7.75 -3.05
CA SER A 47 -4.06 -7.78 -1.74
C SER A 47 -3.11 -8.27 -0.64
N ILE A 48 -2.35 -9.34 -0.92
CA ILE A 48 -1.33 -9.87 0.01
C ILE A 48 -0.25 -8.81 0.25
N THR A 49 0.26 -8.16 -0.80
CA THR A 49 1.32 -7.14 -0.67
C THR A 49 0.86 -5.97 0.19
N LEU A 50 -0.36 -5.48 -0.01
CA LEU A 50 -0.94 -4.38 0.77
C LEU A 50 -1.14 -4.75 2.25
N ILE A 51 -1.60 -5.98 2.51
CA ILE A 51 -1.73 -6.50 3.88
C ILE A 51 -0.35 -6.62 4.54
N SER A 52 0.66 -7.15 3.83
CA SER A 52 2.02 -7.29 4.34
C SER A 52 2.67 -5.94 4.65
N VAL A 53 2.52 -4.94 3.76
CA VAL A 53 3.01 -3.57 3.98
C VAL A 53 2.29 -2.94 5.17
N SER A 54 0.98 -3.17 5.30
CA SER A 54 0.21 -2.65 6.44
C SER A 54 0.66 -3.24 7.77
N LEU A 55 0.93 -4.55 7.81
CA LEU A 55 1.45 -5.23 8.99
C LEU A 55 2.85 -4.73 9.35
N ALA A 56 3.74 -4.60 8.35
CA ALA A 56 5.11 -4.13 8.56
C ALA A 56 5.14 -2.70 9.11
N LEU A 57 4.29 -1.81 8.58
CA LEU A 57 4.14 -0.45 9.08
C LEU A 57 3.57 -0.44 10.51
N TYR A 58 2.58 -1.28 10.81
CA TYR A 58 2.04 -1.40 12.17
C TYR A 58 3.10 -1.85 13.19
N VAL A 59 3.90 -2.86 12.85
CA VAL A 59 5.01 -3.34 13.70
C VAL A 59 6.06 -2.25 13.88
N MET A 60 6.44 -1.53 12.81
CA MET A 60 7.37 -0.41 12.90
C MET A 60 6.85 0.69 13.82
N THR A 61 5.55 1.01 13.78
CA THR A 61 4.94 1.99 14.70
C THR A 61 5.09 1.54 16.15
N PHE A 62 4.85 0.26 16.45
CA PHE A 62 4.98 -0.26 17.81
C PHE A 62 6.42 -0.31 18.34
N LEU A 63 7.41 -0.41 17.44
CA LEU A 63 8.84 -0.39 17.81
C LEU A 63 9.38 1.04 17.99
N VAL A 64 8.75 2.03 17.35
CA VAL A 64 9.16 3.44 17.39
C VAL A 64 8.49 4.20 18.55
N LEU A 65 7.29 3.77 18.97
CA LEU A 65 6.61 4.23 20.19
C LEU A 65 7.17 3.55 21.44
#